data_AF-A0AAN8QIF1-F1
#
_entry.id   AF-A0AAN8QIF1-F1
#
_cell.length_a   1.000
_cell.length_b   1.000
_cell.length_c   1.000
_cell.angle_alpha   90.00
_cell.angle_beta   90.00
_cell.angle_gamma   90.00
#
_symmetry.space_group_name_H-M   'P 1'
#
loop_
_entity.id
_entity.type
_entity.pdbx_description
1 polymer ?
#
loop_
_entity_poly.entity_id
_entity_poly.type
_entity_poly.pdbx_seq_one_letter_code
_entity_poly.pdbx_strand_id
1 'polypeptide(L)' 'MVLNQGKVYNVQKRHQGNTYHLGTGLMGIESFPGVKEMIDHYTHTPLLLIDMERGTGAQSQCCLLHPATL' A
#
# COMPACT_ATOMS: atom_id res chain seq x y z
N MET A 1 -6.53 4.66 -0.52
CA MET A 1 -7.32 3.43 -0.69
C MET A 1 -6.86 2.74 -1.95
N VAL A 2 -6.94 1.40 -2.02
CA VAL A 2 -6.55 0.61 -3.21
C VAL A 2 -7.71 -0.32 -3.57
N LEU A 3 -8.16 -0.31 -4.82
CA LEU A 3 -9.15 -1.26 -5.33
C LEU A 3 -8.41 -2.46 -5.94
N ASN A 4 -8.66 -3.66 -5.43
CA ASN A 4 -8.13 -4.89 -6.01
C ASN A 4 -9.20 -5.98 -5.94
N GLN A 5 -9.42 -6.68 -7.06
CA GLN A 5 -10.39 -7.79 -7.17
C GLN A 5 -11.79 -7.46 -6.59
N GLY A 6 -12.28 -6.24 -6.84
CA GLY A 6 -13.60 -5.81 -6.38
C GLY A 6 -13.68 -5.45 -4.88
N LYS A 7 -12.56 -5.50 -4.15
CA LYS A 7 -12.47 -5.05 -2.75
C LYS A 7 -11.64 -3.79 -2.62
N VAL A 8 -12.09 -2.86 -1.77
CA VAL A 8 -11.34 -1.64 -1.40
C VAL A 8 -10.55 -1.89 -0.13
N TYR A 9 -9.25 -1.62 -0.19
CA TYR A 9 -8.32 -1.75 0.92
C TYR A 9 -7.92 -0.38 1.45
N ASN A 10 -8.07 -0.19 2.76
CA ASN A 10 -7.60 0.98 3.47
C ASN A 10 -6.12 0.81 3.83
N VAL A 11 -5.26 1.26 2.93
CA VAL A 11 -3.81 1.25 3.13
C VAL A 11 -3.39 2.55 3.82
N GLN A 12 -2.75 2.44 4.99
CA GLN A 12 -2.22 3.59 5.72
C GLN A 12 -0.96 4.14 5.04
N LYS A 13 -0.85 5.46 4.96
CA LYS A 13 0.42 6.15 4.67
C LYS A 13 0.98 6.65 5.99
N ARG A 14 2.26 6.40 6.26
CA ARG A 14 2.96 6.89 7.44
C ARG A 14 4.06 7.87 7.05
N HIS A 15 4.31 8.83 7.92
CA HIS A 15 5.40 9.78 7.79
C HIS A 15 6.20 9.75 9.09
N GLN A 16 7.48 9.40 9.01
CA GLN A 16 8.36 9.27 10.18
C GLN A 16 9.68 9.98 9.89
N GLY A 17 9.98 11.03 10.65
CA GLY A 17 11.11 11.91 10.36
C GLY A 17 10.93 12.57 9.00
N ASN A 18 11.84 12.28 8.06
CA ASN A 18 11.83 12.79 6.69
C ASN A 18 11.47 11.72 5.65
N THR A 19 10.92 10.58 6.08
CA THR A 19 10.59 9.48 5.16
C THR A 19 9.11 9.11 5.21
N TYR A 20 8.64 8.60 4.07
CA TYR A 20 7.29 8.14 3.84
C TYR A 20 7.27 6.63 3.68
N HIS A 21 6.19 6.03 4.15
CA HIS A 21 6.01 4.58 4.21
C HIS A 21 4.57 4.23 3.88
N LEU A 22 4.35 3.07 3.28
CA LEU A 22 3.02 2.58 2.93
C LEU A 22 2.72 1.28 3.70
N GLY A 23 1.52 1.17 4.23
CA GLY A 23 1.05 0.00 4.99
C GLY A 23 1.48 -0.02 6.46
N THR A 24 1.53 -1.22 7.02
CA THR A 24 1.70 -1.45 8.47
C THR A 24 3.13 -1.72 8.91
N GLY A 25 4.07 -1.91 7.98
CA GLY A 25 5.47 -2.22 8.28
C GLY A 25 5.72 -3.63 8.85
N LEU A 26 4.71 -4.51 8.84
CA LEU A 26 4.79 -5.86 9.41
C LEU A 26 5.70 -6.83 8.62
N MET A 27 6.06 -6.51 7.38
CA MET A 27 6.86 -7.36 6.49
C MET A 27 8.09 -6.64 5.91
N GLY A 28 8.61 -5.66 6.66
CA GLY A 28 9.64 -4.75 6.17
C GLY A 28 9.04 -3.37 5.88
N ILE A 29 9.88 -2.36 6.06
CA ILE A 29 9.51 -0.96 5.92
C ILE A 29 10.37 -0.37 4.80
N GLU A 30 9.79 -0.23 3.62
CA GLU A 30 10.40 0.58 2.58
C GLU A 30 10.21 2.05 2.90
N SER A 31 11.33 2.78 2.95
CA SER A 31 11.37 4.20 3.27
C SER A 31 11.59 5.00 2.00
N PHE A 32 10.72 5.97 1.74
CA PHE A 32 10.80 6.81 0.56
C PHE A 32 11.03 8.26 0.97
N PRO A 33 11.83 9.05 0.21
CA PRO A 33 12.03 10.47 0.48
C PRO A 33 10.76 11.31 0.21
N GLY A 34 9.82 10.78 -0.56
CA GLY A 34 8.58 11.45 -0.92
C GLY A 34 7.46 10.48 -1.30
N VAL A 35 6.25 11.04 -1.39
CA VAL A 35 5.05 10.28 -1.80
C VAL A 35 5.14 9.86 -3.26
N LYS A 36 5.75 10.69 -4.11
CA LYS A 36 5.90 10.38 -5.54
C LYS A 36 6.76 9.14 -5.73
N GLU A 37 7.90 9.07 -5.06
CA GLU A 37 8.84 7.95 -5.11
C GLU A 37 8.21 6.68 -4.54
N MET A 38 7.43 6.81 -3.46
CA MET A 38 6.66 5.70 -2.89
C MET A 38 5.63 5.14 -3.88
N ILE A 39 4.87 6.00 -4.57
CA ILE A 39 3.87 5.53 -5.55
C ILE A 39 4.54 4.91 -6.79
N ASP A 40 5.59 5.54 -7.33
CA ASP A 40 6.36 5.05 -8.48
C ASP A 40 7.04 3.69 -8.20
N HIS A 41 7.45 3.46 -6.95
CA HIS A 41 7.90 2.14 -6.54
C HIS A 41 6.78 1.10 -6.64
N TYR A 42 5.62 1.37 -6.03
CA TYR A 42 4.51 0.41 -6.00
C TYR A 42 3.75 0.27 -7.32
N THR A 43 4.06 1.05 -8.36
CA THR A 43 3.58 0.75 -9.72
C THR A 43 4.31 -0.44 -10.35
N HIS A 44 5.50 -0.78 -9.84
CA HIS A 44 6.34 -1.87 -10.34
C HIS A 44 6.52 -3.00 -9.32
N THR A 45 6.46 -2.68 -8.03
CA THR A 45 6.56 -3.64 -6.94
C THR A 45 5.17 -3.96 -6.36
N PRO A 46 4.80 -5.25 -6.21
CA PRO A 46 3.52 -5.62 -5.61
C PRO A 46 3.40 -5.13 -4.16
N LEU A 47 2.34 -4.37 -3.87
CA LEU A 47 1.96 -3.97 -2.53
C LEU A 47 1.16 -5.09 -1.86
N LEU A 48 1.57 -5.48 -0.65
CA LEU A 48 0.81 -6.44 0.17
C LEU A 48 -0.43 -5.76 0.76
N LEU A 49 -1.59 -6.36 0.49
CA LEU A 49 -2.91 -5.95 0.96
C LEU A 49 -3.41 -6.96 1.97
N ILE A 50 -3.63 -6.51 3.21
CA ILE A 50 -4.10 -7.36 4.32
C ILE A 50 -5.55 -7.00 4.63
N ASP A 51 -6.41 -8.00 4.55
CA ASP A 51 -7.81 -7.88 4.95
C ASP A 51 -7.98 -8.14 6.45
N MET A 52 -7.96 -7.07 7.24
CA MET A 52 -8.10 -7.16 8.70
C MET A 52 -9.54 -7.44 9.14
N GLU A 53 -10.55 -7.23 8.27
CA GLU A 53 -11.96 -7.41 8.63
C GLU A 53 -12.35 -8.87 8.80
N ARG A 54 -11.65 -9.79 8.13
CA ARG A 54 -12.04 -11.20 8.12
C ARG A 54 -11.49 -12.01 9.28
N GLY A 55 -10.62 -11.46 10.15
CA GLY A 55 -9.96 -12.21 11.23
C GLY A 55 -9.06 -13.37 10.77
N THR A 56 -9.14 -13.77 9.50
CA THR A 56 -8.38 -14.84 8.85
C THR A 56 -7.05 -14.38 8.28
N GLY A 57 -6.74 -13.08 8.34
CA GLY A 57 -5.51 -12.52 7.80
C GLY A 57 -5.36 -12.72 6.29
N ALA A 58 -6.47 -12.80 5.54
CA ALA A 58 -6.43 -13.01 4.09
C ALA A 58 -5.58 -11.92 3.42
N GLN A 59 -4.60 -12.37 2.63
CA GLN A 59 -3.63 -11.50 1.97
C GLN A 59 -3.87 -11.51 0.46
N SER A 60 -3.63 -10.37 -0.17
CA SER A 60 -3.56 -10.23 -1.62
C SER A 60 -2.38 -9.31 -1.96
N GLN A 61 -1.92 -9.33 -3.20
CA GLN A 61 -0.84 -8.45 -3.65
C GLN A 61 -1.16 -7.89 -5.03
N CYS A 62 -0.86 -6.62 -5.24
CA CYS A 62 -1.00 -5.99 -6.56
C CYS A 62 -0.09 -4.76 -6.68
N CYS A 63 0.32 -4.44 -7.90
CA CYS A 63 0.92 -3.14 -8.21
C CYS A 63 -0.17 -2.06 -8.32
N LEU A 64 0.20 -0.81 -8.06
CA LEU A 64 -0.63 0.36 -8.32
C LEU A 64 -0.63 0.66 -9.82
N LEU A 65 -1.76 0.51 -10.49
CA LEU A 65 -1.82 0.66 -11.95
C LEU A 65 -2.37 2.02 -12.37
N HIS A 66 -3.49 2.43 -11.77
CA HIS A 66 -4.19 3.65 -12.15
C HIS A 66 -4.64 4.42 -10.91
N PRO A 67 -4.54 5.76 -10.91
CA PRO A 67 -5.20 6.57 -9.91
C PRO A 67 -6.72 6.40 -10.04
N ALA A 68 -7.43 6.51 -8.93
CA ALA A 68 -8.89 6.57 -8.96
C ALA A 68 -9.31 7.86 -9.68
N THR A 69 -10.21 7.74 -10.66
CA THR A 69 -10.87 8.89 -11.28
C THR A 69 -12.01 9.36 -10.36
N LEU A 70 -12.14 10.68 -10.21
CA LEU A 70 -13.24 11.33 -9.48
C LEU A 70 -14.54 11.30 -10.27
#